data_AF-A0A4V1IVR5-F1
#
_entry.id   AF-A0A4V1IVR5-F1
#
_cell.length_a   1.000
_cell.length_b   1.000
_cell.length_c   1.000
_cell.angle_alpha   90.00
_cell.angle_beta   90.00
_cell.angle_gamma   90.00
#
_symmetry.space_group_name_H-M   'P 1'
#
loop_
_entity.id
_entity.type
_entity.pdbx_description
1 polymer ?
#
loop_
_entity_poly.entity_id
_entity_poly.type
_entity_poly.pdbx_seq_one_letter_code
_entity_poly.pdbx_strand_id
1 'polypeptide(L)'
;MADLKSVWANLPAAYKPIFYNENCFFDVEFAALPNKLTSPNEFNAAITQLRARFLNANSGDYAFDLRYWKLVSAGVIMAHMSRLWGDIIKYNAALFKKDNSSDTALYTKSTSGFMTKAQCFFAQNYEGHGTCFDSVIIDHHVEKFKASIDPLKKAVDSGAVDEGLKGKLMQHYSTIALNLGTALSSHGSIDVMQKKEKMRTRCGETIIPLFNGHLRNTEKSLVQQLSKRVQAHLEAECDSTSALNEVVDKEREKVTEKLQEYISVYTWNGKKREGKTMTNRFQLDILETITRLFTDRIVQQQKIIASHAKNEQERKDSAAMHQTDSNL
;
A
#
# COMPACT_ATOMS: atom_id res chain seq x y z
N MET A 1 -26.71 9.28 -27.30
CA MET A 1 -27.11 9.17 -25.87
C MET A 1 -28.57 9.53 -25.62
N ALA A 2 -29.13 10.58 -26.24
CA ALA A 2 -30.54 10.97 -26.06
C ALA A 2 -31.53 9.81 -26.33
N ASP A 3 -31.28 8.99 -27.34
CA ASP A 3 -32.14 7.85 -27.68
C ASP A 3 -32.14 6.78 -26.59
N LEU A 4 -30.99 6.41 -26.03
CA LEU A 4 -30.91 5.42 -24.95
C LEU A 4 -31.63 5.92 -23.70
N LYS A 5 -31.50 7.21 -23.38
CA LYS A 5 -32.24 7.85 -22.28
C LYS A 5 -33.75 7.84 -22.53
N SER A 6 -34.17 8.08 -23.78
CA SER A 6 -35.57 8.00 -24.18
C SER A 6 -36.11 6.58 -24.04
N VAL A 7 -35.38 5.57 -24.51
CA VAL A 7 -35.75 4.15 -24.36
C VAL A 7 -35.87 3.79 -22.87
N TRP A 8 -34.91 4.21 -22.04
CA TRP A 8 -34.94 3.97 -20.59
C TRP A 8 -36.12 4.66 -19.90
N ALA A 9 -36.38 5.93 -20.24
CA ALA A 9 -37.50 6.69 -19.72
C ALA A 9 -38.86 6.05 -20.05
N ASN A 10 -38.96 5.40 -21.22
CA ASN A 10 -40.16 4.74 -21.71
C ASN A 10 -40.32 3.28 -21.25
N LEU A 11 -39.38 2.72 -20.47
CA LEU A 11 -39.55 1.39 -19.88
C LEU A 11 -40.75 1.37 -18.91
N PRO A 12 -41.63 0.35 -18.94
CA PRO A 12 -42.71 0.22 -17.98
C PRO A 12 -42.16 0.19 -16.54
N ALA A 13 -42.88 0.80 -15.59
CA ALA A 13 -42.42 0.96 -14.21
C ALA A 13 -42.07 -0.37 -13.53
N ALA A 14 -42.74 -1.47 -13.90
CA ALA A 14 -42.43 -2.82 -13.40
C ALA A 14 -41.02 -3.33 -13.78
N TYR A 15 -40.40 -2.75 -14.81
CA TYR A 15 -39.05 -3.08 -15.27
C TYR A 15 -38.01 -2.04 -14.87
N LYS A 16 -38.42 -0.92 -14.29
CA LYS A 16 -37.48 0.06 -13.72
C LYS A 16 -37.04 -0.46 -12.35
N PRO A 17 -35.78 -0.89 -12.19
CA PRO A 17 -35.28 -1.30 -10.88
C PRO A 17 -35.36 -0.13 -9.89
N ILE A 18 -35.30 -0.44 -8.59
CA ILE A 18 -35.38 0.53 -7.47
C ILE A 18 -34.22 1.56 -7.51
N PHE A 19 -33.25 1.40 -8.41
CA PHE A 19 -32.09 2.27 -8.58
C PHE A 19 -32.32 3.32 -9.69
N TYR A 20 -31.89 4.55 -9.40
CA TYR A 20 -32.52 5.80 -9.89
C TYR A 20 -32.14 6.29 -11.31
N ASN A 21 -31.15 5.71 -12.03
CA ASN A 21 -30.80 6.17 -13.39
C ASN A 21 -30.16 5.09 -14.30
N GLU A 22 -30.13 5.35 -15.61
CA GLU A 22 -29.54 4.47 -16.63
C GLU A 22 -28.03 4.25 -16.47
N ASN A 23 -27.32 5.23 -15.91
CA ASN A 23 -25.87 5.17 -15.69
C ASN A 23 -25.49 4.18 -14.58
N CYS A 24 -26.46 3.68 -13.80
CA CYS A 24 -26.22 2.59 -12.85
C CYS A 24 -26.04 1.23 -13.52
N PHE A 25 -26.46 1.06 -14.78
CA PHE A 25 -26.51 -0.24 -15.45
C PHE A 25 -25.62 -0.34 -16.69
N PHE A 26 -25.45 0.77 -17.41
CA PHE A 26 -24.70 0.77 -18.66
C PHE A 26 -23.63 1.86 -18.63
N ASP A 27 -22.39 1.44 -18.83
CA ASP A 27 -21.31 2.32 -19.26
C ASP A 27 -21.33 2.35 -20.79
N VAL A 28 -21.40 3.54 -21.38
CA VAL A 28 -21.61 3.72 -22.84
C VAL A 28 -20.46 4.52 -23.42
N GLU A 29 -19.80 3.95 -24.41
CA GLU A 29 -18.70 4.57 -25.15
C GLU A 29 -18.93 4.45 -26.65
N PHE A 30 -18.41 5.40 -27.43
CA PHE A 30 -18.56 5.44 -28.88
C PHE A 30 -17.18 5.30 -29.55
N ALA A 31 -17.16 4.63 -30.71
CA ALA A 31 -16.01 4.58 -31.60
C ALA A 31 -16.48 4.84 -33.02
N ALA A 32 -15.99 5.93 -33.63
CA ALA A 32 -16.28 6.25 -35.02
C ALA A 32 -15.37 5.44 -35.94
N LEU A 33 -15.94 4.83 -36.97
CA LEU A 33 -15.20 4.08 -37.99
C LEU A 33 -15.43 4.72 -39.37
N PRO A 34 -14.37 5.03 -40.13
CA PRO A 34 -14.47 5.50 -41.52
C PRO A 34 -15.22 4.51 -42.42
N ASN A 35 -15.68 4.97 -43.59
CA ASN A 35 -16.34 4.05 -44.53
C ASN A 35 -15.32 3.07 -45.12
N LYS A 36 -15.60 1.77 -44.96
CA LYS A 36 -14.70 0.69 -45.37
C LYS A 36 -14.43 0.64 -46.88
N LEU A 37 -15.38 1.07 -47.71
CA LEU A 37 -15.27 1.00 -49.17
C LEU A 37 -14.53 2.22 -49.74
N THR A 38 -14.84 3.41 -49.25
CA THR A 38 -14.23 4.65 -49.77
C THR A 38 -12.87 4.94 -49.16
N SER A 39 -12.65 4.54 -47.91
CA SER A 39 -11.44 4.85 -47.14
C SER A 39 -10.92 3.62 -46.39
N PRO A 40 -10.53 2.53 -47.10
CA PRO A 40 -10.14 1.26 -46.46
C PRO A 40 -8.94 1.40 -45.52
N ASN A 41 -7.97 2.25 -45.86
CA ASN A 41 -6.77 2.46 -45.04
C ASN A 41 -7.11 3.16 -43.72
N GLU A 42 -7.93 4.21 -43.76
CA GLU A 42 -8.38 4.93 -42.56
C GLU A 42 -9.26 4.04 -41.67
N PHE A 43 -10.13 3.23 -42.28
CA PHE A 43 -10.92 2.24 -41.55
C PHE A 43 -10.03 1.24 -40.81
N ASN A 44 -9.04 0.67 -41.48
CA ASN A 44 -8.10 -0.28 -40.87
C ASN A 44 -7.29 0.38 -39.74
N ALA A 45 -6.87 1.63 -39.91
CA ALA A 45 -6.21 2.39 -38.86
C ALA A 45 -7.13 2.59 -37.63
N ALA A 46 -8.39 2.97 -37.84
CA ALA A 46 -9.37 3.13 -36.76
C ALA A 46 -9.67 1.80 -36.04
N ILE A 47 -9.72 0.68 -36.75
CA ILE A 47 -9.86 -0.67 -36.14
C ILE A 47 -8.64 -1.01 -35.28
N THR A 48 -7.43 -0.68 -35.73
CA THR A 48 -6.21 -0.88 -34.92
C THR A 48 -6.27 -0.07 -33.63
N GLN A 49 -6.71 1.18 -33.69
CA GLN A 49 -6.93 2.01 -32.50
C GLN A 49 -7.99 1.43 -31.57
N LEU A 50 -9.13 0.97 -32.13
CA LEU A 50 -10.19 0.33 -31.35
C LEU A 50 -9.68 -0.94 -30.66
N ARG A 51 -8.90 -1.78 -31.34
CA ARG A 51 -8.31 -3.00 -30.74
C ARG A 51 -7.35 -2.68 -29.60
N ALA A 52 -6.57 -1.60 -29.70
CA ALA A 52 -5.65 -1.19 -28.65
C ALA A 52 -6.36 -0.95 -27.30
N ARG A 53 -7.63 -0.48 -27.34
CA ARG A 53 -8.48 -0.29 -26.15
C ARG A 53 -8.82 -1.58 -25.41
N PHE A 54 -8.76 -2.73 -26.07
CA PHE A 54 -9.05 -4.03 -25.44
C PHE A 54 -7.80 -4.79 -25.00
N LEU A 55 -6.61 -4.36 -25.44
CA LEU A 55 -5.36 -5.07 -25.19
C LEU A 55 -4.46 -4.36 -24.17
N ASN A 56 -4.53 -3.04 -24.09
CA ASN A 56 -3.65 -2.25 -23.21
C ASN A 56 -4.36 -1.81 -21.94
N ALA A 57 -4.21 -2.58 -20.86
CA ALA A 57 -4.80 -2.30 -19.54
C ALA A 57 -4.31 -0.99 -18.89
N ASN A 58 -3.19 -0.42 -19.37
CA ASN A 58 -2.67 0.85 -18.87
C ASN A 58 -3.20 2.07 -19.65
N SER A 59 -3.99 1.84 -20.70
CA SER A 59 -4.61 2.95 -21.44
C SER A 59 -5.72 3.57 -20.61
N GLY A 60 -5.84 4.90 -20.63
CA GLY A 60 -6.98 5.60 -20.03
C GLY A 60 -8.32 5.22 -20.67
N ASP A 61 -8.28 4.72 -21.92
CA ASP A 61 -9.46 4.30 -22.70
C ASP A 61 -9.63 2.77 -22.71
N TYR A 62 -9.09 2.07 -21.71
CA TYR A 62 -9.19 0.61 -21.64
C TYR A 62 -10.64 0.17 -21.42
N ALA A 63 -11.15 -0.68 -22.31
CA ALA A 63 -12.58 -0.99 -22.40
C ALA A 63 -13.08 -1.96 -21.31
N PHE A 64 -12.20 -2.74 -20.67
CA PHE A 64 -12.62 -3.70 -19.64
C PHE A 64 -12.47 -3.13 -18.24
N ASP A 65 -13.60 -2.89 -17.58
CA ASP A 65 -13.65 -2.62 -16.15
C ASP A 65 -13.97 -3.92 -15.38
N LEU A 66 -13.35 -4.08 -14.20
CA LEU A 66 -13.64 -5.19 -13.29
C LEU A 66 -15.12 -5.25 -12.90
N ARG A 67 -15.83 -4.10 -12.92
CA ARG A 67 -17.28 -4.00 -12.71
C ARG A 67 -18.09 -4.79 -13.74
N TYR A 68 -17.59 -4.99 -14.96
CA TYR A 68 -18.29 -5.74 -16.02
C TYR A 68 -18.13 -7.25 -15.88
N TRP A 69 -17.16 -7.71 -15.11
CA TRP A 69 -16.87 -9.13 -15.02
C TRP A 69 -17.92 -9.84 -14.16
N LYS A 70 -18.82 -10.58 -14.83
CA LYS A 70 -19.64 -11.60 -14.15
C LYS A 70 -18.73 -12.76 -13.77
N LEU A 71 -18.63 -13.02 -12.48
CA LEU A 71 -17.68 -13.96 -11.85
C LEU A 71 -18.09 -15.40 -12.04
N VAL A 72 -18.21 -15.79 -13.29
CA VAL A 72 -18.41 -17.17 -13.71
C VAL A 72 -17.07 -17.62 -14.26
N SER A 73 -16.46 -18.61 -13.60
CA SER A 73 -15.19 -19.15 -14.09
C SER A 73 -15.38 -19.71 -15.49
N ALA A 74 -14.32 -19.70 -16.30
CA ALA A 74 -14.39 -20.22 -17.67
C ALA A 74 -14.91 -21.67 -17.73
N GLY A 75 -14.62 -22.49 -16.72
CA GLY A 75 -15.10 -23.88 -16.64
C GLY A 75 -16.60 -24.02 -16.39
N VAL A 76 -17.26 -23.01 -15.80
CA VAL A 76 -18.70 -23.07 -15.47
C VAL A 76 -19.54 -22.06 -16.25
N ILE A 77 -18.91 -21.26 -17.14
CA ILE A 77 -19.59 -20.24 -17.94
C ILE A 77 -20.67 -20.84 -18.83
N MET A 78 -20.43 -22.01 -19.40
CA MET A 78 -21.40 -22.70 -20.25
C MET A 78 -22.66 -23.09 -19.49
N ALA A 79 -22.50 -23.69 -18.29
CA ALA A 79 -23.64 -24.07 -17.46
C ALA A 79 -24.44 -22.85 -16.99
N HIS A 80 -23.74 -21.77 -16.61
CA HIS A 80 -24.38 -20.51 -16.23
C HIS A 80 -25.18 -19.89 -17.39
N MET A 81 -24.58 -19.78 -18.57
CA MET A 81 -25.24 -19.23 -19.76
C MET A 81 -26.44 -20.10 -20.18
N SER A 82 -26.31 -21.43 -20.11
CA SER A 82 -27.41 -22.35 -20.40
C SER A 82 -28.60 -22.15 -19.45
N ARG A 83 -28.34 -21.90 -18.16
CA ARG A 83 -29.40 -21.62 -17.19
C ARG A 83 -30.07 -20.27 -17.45
N LEU A 84 -29.27 -19.21 -17.66
CA LEU A 84 -29.79 -17.89 -18.03
C LEU A 84 -30.65 -17.97 -19.29
N TRP A 85 -30.23 -18.76 -20.28
CA TRP A 85 -30.99 -18.98 -21.49
C TRP A 85 -32.32 -19.68 -21.24
N GLY A 86 -32.34 -20.71 -20.39
CA GLY A 86 -33.57 -21.38 -19.96
C GLY A 86 -34.55 -20.43 -19.25
N ASP A 87 -34.03 -19.57 -18.37
CA ASP A 87 -34.83 -18.53 -17.70
C ASP A 87 -35.36 -17.53 -18.73
N ILE A 88 -34.51 -17.04 -19.65
CA ILE A 88 -34.93 -16.14 -20.73
C ILE A 88 -36.07 -16.77 -21.53
N ILE A 89 -35.96 -18.03 -21.97
CA ILE A 89 -37.03 -18.71 -22.72
C ILE A 89 -38.32 -18.79 -21.88
N LYS A 90 -38.22 -19.24 -20.63
CA LYS A 90 -39.35 -19.42 -19.72
C LYS A 90 -40.11 -18.11 -19.49
N TYR A 91 -39.38 -17.02 -19.26
CA TYR A 91 -39.96 -15.71 -18.98
C TYR A 91 -40.29 -14.92 -20.26
N ASN A 92 -39.61 -15.16 -21.39
CA ASN A 92 -40.01 -14.61 -22.69
C ASN A 92 -41.38 -15.12 -23.12
N ALA A 93 -41.68 -16.39 -22.86
CA ALA A 93 -43.02 -16.92 -23.12
C ALA A 93 -44.11 -16.18 -22.32
N ALA A 94 -43.77 -15.59 -21.17
CA ALA A 94 -44.67 -14.74 -20.38
C ALA A 94 -44.69 -13.27 -20.89
N LEU A 95 -43.55 -12.75 -21.36
CA LEU A 95 -43.41 -11.38 -21.88
C LEU A 95 -43.99 -11.19 -23.30
N PHE A 96 -43.98 -12.26 -24.12
CA PHE A 96 -44.44 -12.25 -25.52
C PHE A 96 -45.75 -13.02 -25.73
N LYS A 97 -46.45 -13.43 -24.67
CA LYS A 97 -47.89 -13.71 -24.78
C LYS A 97 -48.59 -12.39 -25.06
N LYS A 98 -48.57 -12.01 -26.34
CA LYS A 98 -49.35 -10.94 -26.90
C LYS A 98 -50.81 -11.33 -26.68
N ASP A 99 -51.48 -10.59 -25.81
CA ASP A 99 -52.93 -10.59 -25.67
C ASP A 99 -53.54 -10.39 -27.06
N ASN A 100 -53.99 -11.49 -27.68
CA ASN A 100 -54.87 -11.46 -28.84
C ASN A 100 -56.35 -11.49 -28.42
N SER A 101 -56.66 -11.39 -27.13
CA SER A 101 -58.04 -11.20 -26.68
C SER A 101 -58.23 -9.75 -26.24
N SER A 102 -59.06 -9.05 -26.99
CA SER A 102 -59.66 -7.76 -26.65
C SER A 102 -60.58 -7.88 -25.44
N ASP A 103 -60.02 -8.15 -24.26
CA ASP A 103 -60.77 -8.07 -23.01
C ASP A 103 -59.95 -7.28 -21.97
N THR A 104 -60.36 -6.03 -21.83
CA THR A 104 -59.81 -4.99 -20.93
C THR A 104 -60.16 -5.27 -19.46
N ALA A 105 -60.07 -6.52 -19.00
CA ALA A 105 -60.53 -6.87 -17.65
C ALA A 105 -59.81 -8.09 -17.04
N LEU A 106 -58.48 -8.19 -17.08
CA LEU A 106 -57.77 -9.24 -16.31
C LEU A 106 -56.37 -8.87 -15.77
N TYR A 107 -56.07 -7.57 -15.62
CA TYR A 107 -54.83 -7.11 -14.94
C TYR A 107 -54.98 -6.84 -13.43
N THR A 108 -55.94 -7.48 -12.74
CA THR A 108 -56.11 -7.32 -11.29
C THR A 108 -56.07 -8.61 -10.46
N LYS A 109 -55.87 -9.80 -11.05
CA LYS A 109 -55.81 -11.05 -10.28
C LYS A 109 -54.74 -12.03 -10.76
N SER A 110 -53.48 -11.60 -10.77
CA SER A 110 -52.35 -12.54 -10.64
C SER A 110 -51.04 -11.87 -10.16
N THR A 111 -51.13 -10.80 -9.37
CA THR A 111 -49.97 -10.09 -8.82
C THR A 111 -49.67 -10.40 -7.36
N SER A 112 -50.44 -11.26 -6.68
CA SER A 112 -50.18 -11.59 -5.26
C SER A 112 -49.04 -12.60 -5.03
N GLY A 113 -48.45 -13.17 -6.08
CA GLY A 113 -47.29 -14.06 -6.00
C GLY A 113 -46.00 -13.51 -6.60
N PHE A 114 -46.07 -12.40 -7.34
CA PHE A 114 -44.91 -11.83 -8.03
C PHE A 114 -44.32 -10.68 -7.21
N MET A 115 -43.23 -11.00 -6.51
CA MET A 115 -42.24 -10.07 -5.96
C MET A 115 -42.65 -9.21 -4.75
N THR A 116 -42.93 -9.83 -3.59
CA THR A 116 -42.79 -9.14 -2.28
C THR A 116 -41.47 -9.42 -1.56
N LYS A 117 -40.57 -10.19 -2.18
CA LYS A 117 -39.16 -10.19 -1.81
C LYS A 117 -38.37 -9.93 -3.08
N ALA A 118 -37.65 -8.82 -3.11
CA ALA A 118 -36.46 -8.65 -3.94
C ALA A 118 -35.36 -9.63 -3.48
N GLN A 119 -35.68 -10.93 -3.40
CA GLN A 119 -34.69 -11.97 -3.37
C GLN A 119 -34.14 -12.01 -4.79
N CYS A 120 -32.95 -11.43 -4.94
CA CYS A 120 -32.10 -11.67 -6.09
C CYS A 120 -32.25 -13.15 -6.47
N PHE A 121 -32.69 -13.46 -7.69
CA PHE A 121 -32.99 -14.82 -8.19
C PHE A 121 -31.78 -15.77 -8.08
N PHE A 122 -30.62 -15.23 -7.70
CA PHE A 122 -29.33 -15.85 -7.52
C PHE A 122 -28.94 -16.04 -6.04
N ALA A 123 -29.73 -15.67 -5.04
CA ALA A 123 -29.27 -15.65 -3.64
C ALA A 123 -28.88 -17.03 -3.06
N GLN A 124 -29.61 -18.11 -3.40
CA GLN A 124 -29.44 -19.42 -2.74
C GLN A 124 -28.35 -20.33 -3.35
N ASN A 125 -27.87 -20.04 -4.58
CA ASN A 125 -26.83 -20.85 -5.22
C ASN A 125 -25.43 -20.19 -5.15
N TYR A 126 -25.29 -19.08 -4.43
CA TYR A 126 -24.11 -18.20 -4.48
C TYR A 126 -23.53 -17.88 -3.10
N GLU A 127 -23.96 -18.53 -2.01
CA GLU A 127 -23.35 -18.33 -0.68
C GLU A 127 -21.84 -18.60 -0.68
N GLY A 128 -21.36 -19.56 -1.47
CA GLY A 128 -19.93 -19.80 -1.69
C GLY A 128 -19.25 -18.86 -2.70
N HIS A 129 -20.02 -18.12 -3.51
CA HIS A 129 -19.51 -17.26 -4.58
C HIS A 129 -19.34 -15.80 -4.15
N GLY A 130 -20.20 -15.29 -3.26
CA GLY A 130 -20.04 -13.95 -2.68
C GLY A 130 -18.70 -13.83 -1.95
N THR A 131 -18.34 -14.84 -1.17
CA THR A 131 -17.04 -14.89 -0.47
C THR A 131 -15.84 -14.93 -1.42
N CYS A 132 -16.00 -15.54 -2.62
CA CYS A 132 -14.98 -15.53 -3.66
C CYS A 132 -14.77 -14.12 -4.24
N PHE A 133 -15.85 -13.40 -4.55
CA PHE A 133 -15.77 -12.02 -5.04
C PHE A 133 -15.07 -11.09 -4.04
N ASP A 134 -15.50 -11.16 -2.78
CA ASP A 134 -14.94 -10.33 -1.72
C ASP A 134 -13.45 -10.62 -1.55
N SER A 135 -13.06 -11.89 -1.59
CA SER A 135 -11.65 -12.26 -1.55
C SER A 135 -10.88 -11.67 -2.72
N VAL A 136 -11.38 -11.82 -3.95
CA VAL A 136 -10.73 -11.31 -5.17
C VAL A 136 -10.58 -9.79 -5.14
N ILE A 137 -11.60 -9.06 -4.71
CA ILE A 137 -11.52 -7.60 -4.57
C ILE A 137 -10.51 -7.23 -3.48
N ILE A 138 -10.53 -7.89 -2.33
CA ILE A 138 -9.54 -7.65 -1.27
C ILE A 138 -8.13 -7.93 -1.80
N ASP A 139 -7.92 -9.06 -2.50
CA ASP A 139 -6.65 -9.42 -3.14
C ASP A 139 -6.19 -8.32 -4.10
N HIS A 140 -7.06 -7.88 -5.01
CA HIS A 140 -6.76 -6.82 -5.97
C HIS A 140 -6.33 -5.52 -5.28
N HIS A 141 -7.06 -5.09 -4.25
CA HIS A 141 -6.73 -3.87 -3.52
C HIS A 141 -5.45 -4.00 -2.68
N VAL A 142 -5.18 -5.17 -2.09
CA VAL A 142 -3.93 -5.46 -1.39
C VAL A 142 -2.74 -5.42 -2.35
N GLU A 143 -2.85 -6.00 -3.54
CA GLU A 143 -1.77 -5.94 -4.54
C GLU A 143 -1.55 -4.52 -5.08
N LYS A 144 -2.64 -3.77 -5.31
CA LYS A 144 -2.54 -2.34 -5.67
C LYS A 144 -1.87 -1.51 -4.57
N PHE A 145 -2.17 -1.81 -3.30
CA PHE A 145 -1.50 -1.19 -2.16
C PHE A 145 0.00 -1.51 -2.17
N LYS A 146 0.39 -2.78 -2.29
CA LYS A 146 1.79 -3.22 -2.35
C LYS A 146 2.55 -2.51 -3.47
N ALA A 147 1.97 -2.44 -4.67
CA ALA A 147 2.56 -1.73 -5.79
C ALA A 147 2.74 -0.23 -5.51
N SER A 148 1.76 0.40 -4.85
CA SER A 148 1.82 1.84 -4.55
C SER A 148 2.90 2.21 -3.52
N ILE A 149 3.27 1.28 -2.63
CA ILE A 149 4.30 1.50 -1.61
C ILE A 149 5.67 0.95 -2.00
N ASP A 150 5.82 0.35 -3.18
CA ASP A 150 7.09 -0.21 -3.66
C ASP A 150 8.24 0.81 -3.68
N PRO A 151 8.05 2.08 -4.07
CA PRO A 151 9.10 3.09 -3.97
C PRO A 151 9.55 3.36 -2.52
N LEU A 152 8.60 3.39 -1.58
CA LEU A 152 8.89 3.57 -0.15
C LEU A 152 9.67 2.36 0.40
N LYS A 153 9.28 1.16 -0.03
CA LYS A 153 9.98 -0.08 0.31
C LYS A 153 11.44 -0.05 -0.15
N LYS A 154 11.68 0.28 -1.43
CA LYS A 154 13.03 0.41 -1.99
C LYS A 154 13.88 1.44 -1.24
N ALA A 155 13.30 2.57 -0.85
CA ALA A 155 14.01 3.60 -0.08
C ALA A 155 14.40 3.11 1.32
N VAL A 156 13.50 2.39 2.00
CA VAL A 156 13.82 1.80 3.31
C VAL A 156 14.87 0.70 3.18
N ASP A 157 14.75 -0.16 2.17
CA ASP A 157 15.71 -1.24 1.92
C ASP A 157 17.11 -0.70 1.57
N SER A 158 17.20 0.50 0.98
CA SER A 158 18.48 1.20 0.73
C SER A 158 19.05 1.92 1.96
N GLY A 159 18.42 1.80 3.12
CA GLY A 159 18.89 2.44 4.35
C GLY A 159 18.39 3.87 4.57
N ALA A 160 17.47 4.38 3.74
CA ALA A 160 16.99 5.75 3.89
C ALA A 160 16.15 5.92 5.16
N VAL A 161 16.25 7.11 5.75
CA VAL A 161 15.44 7.55 6.90
C VAL A 161 14.52 8.67 6.41
N ASP A 162 13.23 8.36 6.30
CA ASP A 162 12.18 9.31 5.93
C ASP A 162 11.25 9.57 7.12
N GLU A 163 11.30 10.78 7.69
CA GLU A 163 10.46 11.16 8.84
C GLU A 163 8.95 11.14 8.49
N GLY A 164 8.62 11.29 7.20
CA GLY A 164 7.26 11.26 6.68
C GLY A 164 6.74 9.87 6.29
N LEU A 165 7.53 8.80 6.48
CA LEU A 165 7.18 7.45 6.01
C LEU A 165 5.80 6.99 6.51
N LYS A 166 5.49 7.18 7.80
CA LYS A 166 4.18 6.83 8.37
C LYS A 166 3.05 7.54 7.64
N GLY A 167 3.17 8.87 7.47
CA GLY A 167 2.14 9.68 6.83
C GLY A 167 1.85 9.19 5.42
N LYS A 168 2.91 8.96 4.62
CA LYS A 168 2.80 8.44 3.25
C LYS A 168 2.15 7.06 3.21
N LEU A 169 2.58 6.12 4.06
CA LEU A 169 1.98 4.78 4.13
C LEU A 169 0.50 4.82 4.53
N MET A 170 0.15 5.64 5.52
CA MET A 170 -1.24 5.81 5.96
C MET A 170 -2.10 6.47 4.88
N GLN A 171 -1.55 7.37 4.07
CA GLN A 171 -2.22 7.97 2.93
C GLN A 171 -2.54 6.90 1.86
N HIS A 172 -1.53 6.12 1.43
CA HIS A 172 -1.73 5.03 0.48
C HIS A 172 -2.77 4.01 0.98
N TYR A 173 -2.66 3.61 2.25
CA TYR A 173 -3.63 2.71 2.87
C TYR A 173 -5.04 3.30 2.88
N SER A 174 -5.20 4.56 3.28
CA SER A 174 -6.49 5.24 3.33
C SER A 174 -7.15 5.32 1.96
N THR A 175 -6.39 5.66 0.92
CA THR A 175 -6.89 5.68 -0.46
C THR A 175 -7.40 4.31 -0.91
N ILE A 176 -6.64 3.25 -0.61
CA ILE A 176 -7.04 1.88 -0.98
C ILE A 176 -8.25 1.41 -0.16
N ALA A 177 -8.29 1.72 1.14
CA ALA A 177 -9.42 1.39 2.01
C ALA A 177 -10.72 2.07 1.60
N LEU A 178 -10.63 3.33 1.15
CA LEU A 178 -11.76 4.07 0.57
C LEU A 178 -12.27 3.38 -0.70
N ASN A 179 -11.37 3.08 -1.64
CA ASN A 179 -11.71 2.43 -2.90
C ASN A 179 -12.34 1.05 -2.70
N LEU A 180 -11.78 0.24 -1.78
CA LEU A 180 -12.37 -1.04 -1.38
C LEU A 180 -13.78 -0.82 -0.81
N GLY A 181 -13.95 0.17 0.08
CA GLY A 181 -15.24 0.49 0.67
C GLY A 181 -16.30 0.80 -0.38
N THR A 182 -15.97 1.67 -1.34
CA THR A 182 -16.84 1.99 -2.47
C THR A 182 -17.20 0.75 -3.28
N ALA A 183 -16.21 -0.07 -3.64
CA ALA A 183 -16.45 -1.29 -4.41
C ALA A 183 -17.37 -2.27 -3.66
N LEU A 184 -17.11 -2.53 -2.38
CA LEU A 184 -17.96 -3.42 -1.57
C LEU A 184 -19.39 -2.88 -1.42
N SER A 185 -19.55 -1.56 -1.25
CA SER A 185 -20.87 -0.92 -1.17
C SER A 185 -21.65 -1.00 -2.48
N SER A 186 -21.00 -0.76 -3.62
CA SER A 186 -21.62 -0.87 -4.94
C SER A 186 -22.16 -2.28 -5.24
N HIS A 187 -21.56 -3.31 -4.64
CA HIS A 187 -21.95 -4.71 -4.83
C HIS A 187 -22.88 -5.27 -3.73
N GLY A 188 -23.33 -4.46 -2.78
CA GLY A 188 -24.28 -4.88 -1.74
C GLY A 188 -23.72 -5.91 -0.75
N SER A 189 -22.41 -5.87 -0.50
CA SER A 189 -21.75 -6.76 0.47
C SER A 189 -22.35 -6.58 1.88
N ILE A 190 -22.75 -7.68 2.52
CA ILE A 190 -23.35 -7.66 3.87
C ILE A 190 -22.29 -7.40 4.96
N ASP A 191 -21.07 -7.95 4.83
CA ASP A 191 -20.02 -7.88 5.88
C ASP A 191 -18.86 -6.91 5.55
N VAL A 192 -19.18 -5.68 5.15
CA VAL A 192 -18.17 -4.68 4.72
C VAL A 192 -17.08 -4.45 5.78
N MET A 193 -17.47 -4.41 7.07
CA MET A 193 -16.53 -4.14 8.16
C MET A 193 -15.51 -5.28 8.35
N GLN A 194 -15.96 -6.54 8.33
CA GLN A 194 -15.07 -7.69 8.44
C GLN A 194 -14.10 -7.76 7.25
N LYS A 195 -14.59 -7.43 6.05
CA LYS A 195 -13.79 -7.41 4.82
C LYS A 195 -12.71 -6.31 4.85
N LYS A 196 -13.07 -5.12 5.34
CA LYS A 196 -12.11 -4.04 5.59
C LYS A 196 -11.05 -4.46 6.61
N GLU A 197 -11.42 -5.16 7.68
CA GLU A 197 -10.46 -5.65 8.67
C GLU A 197 -9.55 -6.77 8.12
N LYS A 198 -10.10 -7.65 7.25
CA LYS A 198 -9.29 -8.65 6.54
C LYS A 198 -8.26 -7.99 5.61
N MET A 199 -8.67 -6.98 4.84
CA MET A 199 -7.74 -6.18 4.03
C MET A 199 -6.69 -5.49 4.92
N ARG A 200 -7.13 -4.85 6.01
CA ARG A 200 -6.26 -4.16 6.97
C ARG A 200 -5.18 -5.09 7.52
N THR A 201 -5.56 -6.29 7.93
CA THR A 201 -4.64 -7.30 8.45
C THR A 201 -3.55 -7.63 7.42
N ARG A 202 -3.95 -7.89 6.17
CA ARG A 202 -3.03 -8.23 5.08
C ARG A 202 -2.13 -7.08 4.64
N CYS A 203 -2.65 -5.84 4.61
CA CYS A 203 -1.80 -4.67 4.43
C CYS A 203 -0.82 -4.51 5.59
N GLY A 204 -1.28 -4.78 6.82
CA GLY A 204 -0.45 -4.79 8.03
C GLY A 204 0.75 -5.74 7.94
N GLU A 205 0.58 -6.93 7.35
CA GLU A 205 1.67 -7.90 7.11
C GLU A 205 2.80 -7.31 6.25
N THR A 206 2.47 -6.36 5.36
CA THR A 206 3.47 -5.68 4.51
C THR A 206 4.03 -4.42 5.18
N ILE A 207 3.17 -3.64 5.84
CA ILE A 207 3.51 -2.37 6.51
C ILE A 207 4.46 -2.60 7.69
N ILE A 208 4.21 -3.64 8.48
CA ILE A 208 4.94 -3.87 9.72
C ILE A 208 6.44 -4.16 9.48
N PRO A 209 6.85 -5.08 8.58
CA PRO A 209 8.26 -5.26 8.24
C PRO A 209 8.93 -3.99 7.73
N LEU A 210 8.20 -3.18 6.95
CA LEU A 210 8.69 -1.92 6.41
C LEU A 210 8.99 -0.90 7.52
N PHE A 211 8.08 -0.74 8.49
CA PHE A 211 8.33 0.09 9.67
C PHE A 211 9.51 -0.41 10.49
N ASN A 212 9.61 -1.73 10.70
CA ASN A 212 10.75 -2.31 11.41
C ASN A 212 12.08 -2.11 10.67
N GLY A 213 12.08 -2.05 9.34
CA GLY A 213 13.25 -1.71 8.53
C GLY A 213 13.65 -0.25 8.72
N HIS A 214 12.69 0.65 8.58
CA HIS A 214 12.92 2.10 8.73
C HIS A 214 13.37 2.48 10.15
N LEU A 215 12.79 1.85 11.17
CA LEU A 215 13.20 2.06 12.56
C LEU A 215 14.65 1.64 12.78
N ARG A 216 15.08 0.50 12.22
CA ARG A 216 16.49 0.07 12.26
C ARG A 216 17.43 1.02 11.52
N ASN A 217 17.00 1.60 10.41
CA ASN A 217 17.78 2.63 9.71
C ASN A 217 17.90 3.89 10.57
N THR A 218 16.82 4.27 11.25
CA THR A 218 16.78 5.41 12.16
C THR A 218 17.71 5.19 13.35
N GLU A 219 17.68 4.02 13.99
CA GLU A 219 18.60 3.62 15.05
C GLU A 219 20.06 3.78 14.62
N LYS A 220 20.43 3.21 13.47
CA LYS A 220 21.79 3.34 12.92
C LYS A 220 22.19 4.79 12.69
N SER A 221 21.30 5.60 12.12
CA SER A 221 21.54 7.03 11.89
C SER A 221 21.74 7.79 13.20
N LEU A 222 20.94 7.50 14.24
CA LEU A 222 21.07 8.12 15.56
C LEU A 222 22.38 7.72 16.25
N VAL A 223 22.76 6.45 16.21
CA VAL A 223 24.05 5.97 16.76
C VAL A 223 25.23 6.61 16.04
N GLN A 224 25.17 6.75 14.70
CA GLN A 224 26.20 7.46 13.94
C GLN A 224 26.29 8.94 14.31
N GLN A 225 25.16 9.61 14.52
CA GLN A 225 25.12 11.01 14.97
C GLN A 225 25.72 11.15 16.37
N LEU A 226 25.34 10.28 17.31
CA LEU A 226 25.93 10.21 18.66
C LEU A 226 27.45 10.03 18.57
N SER A 227 27.90 9.05 17.79
CA SER A 227 29.32 8.74 17.62
C SER A 227 30.10 9.96 17.14
N LYS A 228 29.60 10.68 16.13
CA LYS A 228 30.24 11.89 15.60
C LYS A 228 30.31 13.01 16.64
N ARG A 229 29.24 13.21 17.42
CA ARG A 229 29.19 14.26 18.45
C ARG A 229 30.14 13.96 19.59
N VAL A 230 30.13 12.73 20.11
CA VAL A 230 31.05 12.29 21.17
C VAL A 230 32.51 12.38 20.70
N GLN A 231 32.79 11.94 19.47
CA GLN A 231 34.13 12.07 18.89
C GLN A 231 34.59 13.52 18.80
N ALA A 232 33.74 14.44 18.33
CA ALA A 232 34.08 15.86 18.27
C ALA A 232 34.41 16.43 19.66
N HIS A 233 33.70 16.00 20.71
CA HIS A 233 34.02 16.38 22.10
C HIS A 233 35.31 15.76 22.63
N LEU A 234 35.62 14.51 22.27
CA LEU A 234 36.88 13.85 22.60
C LEU A 234 38.10 14.53 21.97
N GLU A 235 37.92 15.09 20.77
CA GLU A 235 38.95 15.82 20.04
C GLU A 235 39.15 17.24 20.60
N ALA A 236 38.10 17.87 21.14
CA ALA A 236 38.09 19.26 21.59
C ALA A 236 38.78 19.55 22.96
N GLU A 237 39.82 18.78 23.34
CA GLU A 237 40.53 18.93 24.63
C GLU A 237 39.60 19.16 25.84
N CYS A 238 38.77 18.18 26.18
CA CYS A 238 38.07 18.21 27.46
C CYS A 238 39.06 18.01 28.62
N ASP A 239 39.17 19.01 29.49
CA ASP A 239 40.08 19.05 30.65
C ASP A 239 39.79 17.97 31.71
N SER A 240 38.61 17.33 31.69
CA SER A 240 38.25 16.33 32.71
C SER A 240 37.35 15.20 32.19
N THR A 241 37.55 14.00 32.75
CA THR A 241 36.69 12.82 32.53
C THR A 241 35.23 13.07 32.95
N SER A 242 35.01 13.91 33.97
CA SER A 242 33.67 14.24 34.45
C SER A 242 32.85 15.01 33.42
N ALA A 243 33.45 16.02 32.78
CA ALA A 243 32.78 16.82 31.75
C ALA A 243 32.41 15.95 30.53
N LEU A 244 33.27 15.00 30.16
CA LEU A 244 33.01 14.08 29.06
C LEU A 244 31.87 13.10 29.36
N ASN A 245 31.79 12.57 30.58
CA ASN A 245 30.68 11.69 30.97
C ASN A 245 29.34 12.43 30.91
N GLU A 246 29.28 13.67 31.38
CA GLU A 246 28.07 14.50 31.31
C GLU A 246 27.62 14.74 29.86
N VAL A 247 28.57 15.01 28.95
CA VAL A 247 28.28 15.15 27.52
C VAL A 247 27.74 13.85 26.92
N VAL A 248 28.38 12.71 27.24
CA VAL A 248 27.94 11.39 26.75
C VAL A 248 26.53 11.06 27.24
N ASP A 249 26.24 11.29 28.51
CA ASP A 249 24.92 11.04 29.11
C ASP A 249 23.84 11.93 28.46
N LYS A 250 24.13 13.22 28.29
CA LYS A 250 23.22 14.17 27.66
C LYS A 250 22.93 13.81 26.19
N GLU A 251 23.94 13.43 25.43
CA GLU A 251 23.74 13.03 24.03
C GLU A 251 23.02 11.67 23.93
N ARG A 252 23.30 10.74 24.85
CA ARG A 252 22.58 9.46 24.97
C ARG A 252 21.10 9.67 25.27
N GLU A 253 20.77 10.56 26.21
CA GLU A 253 19.39 10.90 26.55
C GLU A 253 18.65 11.45 25.33
N LYS A 254 19.22 12.45 24.65
CA LYS A 254 18.64 13.04 23.43
C LYS A 254 18.32 12.01 22.34
N VAL A 255 19.27 11.12 22.03
CA VAL A 255 19.03 10.10 20.98
C VAL A 255 18.01 9.05 21.43
N THR A 256 17.93 8.77 22.73
CA THR A 256 16.94 7.86 23.31
C THR A 256 15.54 8.45 23.25
N GLU A 257 15.37 9.72 23.63
CA GLU A 257 14.11 10.45 23.52
C GLU A 257 13.63 10.49 22.08
N LYS A 258 14.54 10.84 21.15
CA LYS A 258 14.21 10.86 19.73
C LYS A 258 13.77 9.47 19.25
N LEU A 259 14.46 8.39 19.60
CA LEU A 259 14.01 7.04 19.22
C LEU A 259 12.63 6.70 19.82
N GLN A 260 12.38 7.08 21.07
CA GLN A 260 11.09 6.85 21.73
C GLN A 260 9.95 7.60 21.04
N GLU A 261 10.19 8.84 20.60
CA GLU A 261 9.24 9.59 19.78
C GLU A 261 8.89 8.81 18.51
N TYR A 262 9.90 8.32 17.78
CA TYR A 262 9.69 7.48 16.60
C TYR A 262 8.86 6.23 16.96
N ILE A 263 9.26 5.45 17.98
CA ILE A 263 8.53 4.24 18.40
C ILE A 263 7.06 4.54 18.73
N SER A 264 6.79 5.67 19.41
CA SER A 264 5.42 6.07 19.78
C SER A 264 4.55 6.32 18.55
N VAL A 265 5.14 6.90 17.51
CA VAL A 265 4.49 7.23 16.25
C VAL A 265 4.14 5.95 15.48
N TYR A 266 4.91 4.87 15.55
CA TYR A 266 4.74 3.68 14.70
C TYR A 266 3.76 2.59 15.21
N THR A 267 2.73 2.95 15.97
CA THR A 267 1.72 2.00 16.44
C THR A 267 0.71 1.63 15.33
N TRP A 268 0.86 0.44 14.73
CA TRP A 268 -0.15 -0.16 13.85
C TRP A 268 -1.10 -1.04 14.65
N ASN A 269 -2.42 -0.78 14.57
CA ASN A 269 -3.48 -1.57 15.20
C ASN A 269 -3.51 -1.58 16.74
N GLY A 270 -2.93 -0.58 17.42
CA GLY A 270 -2.95 -0.52 18.89
C GLY A 270 -2.18 -1.64 19.59
N LYS A 271 -1.68 -2.62 18.85
CA LYS A 271 -0.70 -3.59 19.33
C LYS A 271 0.59 -2.82 19.53
N LYS A 272 0.85 -2.43 20.78
CA LYS A 272 2.19 -2.07 21.26
C LYS A 272 3.07 -3.29 21.01
N ARG A 273 3.70 -3.36 19.83
CA ARG A 273 4.80 -4.29 19.58
C ARG A 273 5.94 -3.99 20.52
N GLU A 274 6.88 -4.93 20.58
CA GLU A 274 8.17 -5.04 21.28
C GLU A 274 9.05 -3.77 21.37
N GLY A 275 8.49 -2.61 21.66
CA GLY A 275 9.24 -1.36 21.85
C GLY A 275 10.28 -1.52 22.94
N LYS A 276 9.98 -2.30 23.99
CA LYS A 276 10.94 -2.63 25.04
C LYS A 276 12.16 -3.39 24.49
N THR A 277 11.95 -4.37 23.62
CA THR A 277 13.05 -5.16 23.03
C THR A 277 13.92 -4.30 22.12
N MET A 278 13.30 -3.43 21.31
CA MET A 278 14.05 -2.51 20.44
C MET A 278 14.80 -1.45 21.23
N THR A 279 14.18 -0.82 22.23
CA THR A 279 14.86 0.12 23.13
C THR A 279 16.06 -0.54 23.81
N ASN A 280 15.91 -1.77 24.32
CA ASN A 280 17.03 -2.48 24.97
C ASN A 280 18.19 -2.73 23.98
N ARG A 281 17.88 -3.16 22.75
CA ARG A 281 18.89 -3.35 21.71
C ARG A 281 19.60 -2.05 21.37
N PHE A 282 18.86 -0.98 21.17
CA PHE A 282 19.43 0.34 20.88
C PHE A 282 20.35 0.84 22.01
N GLN A 283 19.96 0.62 23.27
CA GLN A 283 20.82 0.94 24.40
C GLN A 283 22.14 0.14 24.38
N LEU A 284 22.11 -1.13 23.98
CA LEU A 284 23.33 -1.93 23.81
C LEU A 284 24.21 -1.39 22.68
N ASP A 285 23.63 -1.06 21.52
CA ASP A 285 24.37 -0.51 20.37
C ASP A 285 25.03 0.85 20.72
N ILE A 286 24.35 1.68 21.53
CA ILE A 286 24.90 2.92 22.08
C ILE A 286 26.10 2.62 22.98
N LEU A 287 25.94 1.72 23.95
CA LEU A 287 27.00 1.37 24.91
C LEU A 287 28.24 0.83 24.18
N GLU A 288 28.05 -0.10 23.25
CA GLU A 288 29.14 -0.66 22.44
C GLU A 288 29.88 0.42 21.65
N THR A 289 29.13 1.34 21.02
CA THR A 289 29.70 2.45 20.25
C THR A 289 30.52 3.38 21.13
N ILE A 290 29.99 3.74 22.31
CA ILE A 290 30.69 4.59 23.28
C ILE A 290 31.97 3.90 23.77
N THR A 291 31.89 2.64 24.21
CA THR A 291 33.05 1.86 24.68
C THR A 291 34.15 1.79 23.62
N ARG A 292 33.78 1.60 22.35
CA ARG A 292 34.73 1.61 21.24
C ARG A 292 35.44 2.96 21.10
N LEU A 293 34.69 4.07 21.10
CA LEU A 293 35.28 5.42 20.98
C LEU A 293 36.28 5.73 22.10
N PHE A 294 35.95 5.35 23.34
CA PHE A 294 36.86 5.50 24.47
C PHE A 294 38.12 4.65 24.32
N THR A 295 37.97 3.41 23.87
CA THR A 295 39.11 2.51 23.63
C THR A 295 40.03 3.07 22.54
N ASP A 296 39.46 3.56 21.43
CA ASP A 296 40.20 4.18 20.33
C ASP A 296 40.97 5.42 20.81
N ARG A 297 40.36 6.24 21.67
CA ARG A 297 41.01 7.42 22.26
C ARG A 297 42.18 7.04 23.16
N ILE A 298 42.02 6.03 24.02
CA ILE A 298 43.09 5.54 24.90
C ILE A 298 44.28 5.06 24.05
N VAL A 299 44.02 4.29 22.99
CA VAL A 299 45.06 3.81 22.07
C VAL A 299 45.76 4.99 21.37
N GLN A 300 45.02 6.02 20.94
CA GLN A 300 45.61 7.23 20.35
C GLN A 300 46.51 7.98 21.35
N GLN A 301 46.05 8.17 22.60
CA GLN A 301 46.85 8.83 23.63
C GLN A 301 48.13 8.06 23.97
N GLN A 302 48.07 6.72 24.04
CA GLN A 302 49.24 5.89 24.25
C GLN A 302 50.28 6.06 23.13
N LYS A 303 49.83 6.15 21.87
CA LYS A 303 50.72 6.43 20.73
C LYS A 303 51.39 7.80 20.84
N ILE A 304 50.65 8.83 21.26
CA ILE A 304 51.18 10.18 21.47
C ILE A 304 52.25 10.16 22.57
N ILE A 305 51.97 9.56 23.73
CA ILE A 305 52.92 9.45 24.85
C ILE A 305 54.18 8.69 24.41
N ALA A 306 54.03 7.57 23.70
CA ALA A 306 55.16 6.81 23.19
C ALA A 306 56.02 7.62 22.20
N SER A 307 55.38 8.42 21.33
CA SER A 307 56.10 9.30 20.40
C SER A 307 56.84 10.43 21.12
N HIS A 308 56.26 11.03 22.16
CA HIS A 308 56.93 12.04 22.98
C HIS A 308 58.12 11.45 23.74
N ALA A 309 57.95 10.28 24.35
CA ALA A 309 59.04 9.59 25.04
C ALA A 309 60.20 9.24 24.10
N LYS A 310 59.89 8.80 22.87
CA LYS A 310 60.89 8.53 21.84
C LYS A 310 61.63 9.81 21.43
N ASN A 311 60.90 10.89 21.15
CA ASN A 311 61.50 12.18 20.77
C ASN A 311 62.36 12.76 21.91
N GLU A 312 61.95 12.58 23.17
CA GLU A 312 62.74 13.00 24.33
C GLU A 312 64.03 12.18 24.46
N GLN A 313 63.96 10.88 24.20
CA GLN A 313 65.15 10.01 24.17
C GLN A 313 66.11 10.42 23.05
N GLU A 314 65.62 10.63 21.83
CA GLU A 314 66.44 11.10 20.69
C GLU A 314 67.12 12.45 20.97
N ARG A 315 66.43 13.37 21.68
CA ARG A 315 67.02 14.64 22.13
C ARG A 315 68.12 14.45 23.17
N LYS A 316 67.95 13.52 24.13
CA LYS A 316 68.97 13.20 25.13
C LYS A 316 70.20 12.56 24.49
N ASP A 317 70.00 11.64 23.55
CA ASP A 317 71.09 10.96 22.84
C ASP A 317 71.89 11.95 21.97
N SER A 318 71.20 12.88 21.29
CA SER A 318 71.85 13.93 20.49
C SER A 318 72.65 14.92 21.36
N ALA A 319 72.14 15.27 22.54
CA ALA A 319 72.84 16.12 23.48
C ALA A 319 74.10 15.45 24.06
N ALA A 320 74.05 14.14 24.30
CA ALA A 320 75.20 13.36 24.74
C ALA A 320 76.31 13.31 23.67
N MET A 321 75.97 13.12 22.39
CA MET A 321 76.94 13.12 21.29
C MET A 321 77.69 14.46 21.18
N HIS A 322 76.99 15.59 21.30
CA HIS A 322 77.64 16.91 21.28
C HIS A 322 78.57 17.18 22.48
N GLN A 323 78.31 16.58 23.64
CA GLN A 323 79.22 16.70 24.79
C GLN A 323 80.51 15.89 24.62
N THR A 324 80.46 14.75 23.92
CA THR A 324 81.67 13.96 23.60
C THR A 324 82.58 14.67 22.59
N ASP A 325 82.02 15.32 21.56
CA ASP A 325 82.83 16.03 20.55
C ASP A 325 83.51 17.30 21.11
N SER A 326 82.95 17.90 22.17
CA SER A 326 83.52 19.11 22.77
C SER A 326 84.67 18.84 23.76
N ASN A 327 84.94 17.57 24.08
CA ASN A 327 85.98 17.14 25.03
C ASN A 327 87.21 16.47 24.35
N LEU A 328 87.24 16.44 23.02
CA LEU A 328 88.35 15.96 22.19
C LEU A 328 89.11 17.12 21.57
#